data_AF-A0A2N1RXS2-F1
#
_entry.id   AF-A0A2N1RXS2-F1
#
_cell.length_a   1.000
_cell.length_b   1.000
_cell.length_c   1.000
_cell.angle_alpha   90.00
_cell.angle_beta   90.00
_cell.angle_gamma   90.00
#
_symmetry.space_group_name_H-M   'P 1'
#
loop_
_entity.id
_entity.type
_entity.pdbx_description
1 polymer ?
#
loop_
_entity_poly.entity_id
_entity_poly.type
_entity_poly.pdbx_seq_one_letter_code
_entity_poly.pdbx_strand_id
1 'polypeptide(L)'
;MREADHHQIQALRDEESAQSLNELLESFRLFNLTKLIKKSKNRNNLSQIVKSQLGTNIFTFKNFSIDKNGLELAEDYCFHKNNYDAVKMKIDLDGIKRIIEVNEAAIDRRLKNFGILNSSISDYRDNKLDYILNILTGDLAPSIEKKDIVEVKNFKHLRECIIKVDKLMDPVVMLDGAIMKHIQENFTTTEKDITSLFPDMTNENLNRWESEKSASGQIIIHPYNNIKYLIDPVQFLNKYEMFTKSIIYNDDTNEMNESQRDNKIFTADMLTEAGNRIVEKEPNAIRLFGSSENVQKLKQLINEYLDFKKTLIALRNANKNNAEAPSGSSFLARIANSIIMLFTRKEKNYVMNPEKKAGAKAKKTKAGISTETRDLYKEISMRRSPLLPISDFIEIKPDNESKIEKLITEMRSNNLKIIIPIYNARQMLYPQRSKKYLLSDVEYLMIDPEIAVSPDVIRNYIDSISGYKLKEDSLSGSALFNIEKYLMSIYRQNRAKMKRESK
;
A
#
# COMPACT_ATOMS: atom_id res chain seq x y z
N MET A 1 12.93 48.07 19.04
CA MET A 1 12.79 46.65 18.63
C MET A 1 11.35 46.49 18.17
N ARG A 2 11.10 45.98 16.96
CA ARG A 2 9.71 45.80 16.49
C ARG A 2 9.10 44.62 17.24
N GLU A 3 7.83 44.67 17.60
CA GLU A 3 7.15 43.59 18.36
C GLU A 3 7.33 42.21 17.69
N ALA A 4 7.36 42.17 16.35
CA ALA A 4 7.65 40.97 15.58
C ALA A 4 9.03 40.36 15.89
N ASP A 5 10.07 41.18 16.05
CA ASP A 5 11.42 40.71 16.37
C ASP A 5 11.46 40.12 17.79
N HIS A 6 10.73 40.72 18.73
CA HIS A 6 10.63 40.23 20.10
C HIS A 6 9.90 38.88 20.17
N HIS A 7 8.79 38.72 19.44
CA HIS A 7 8.07 37.45 19.37
C HIS A 7 8.90 36.34 18.72
N GLN A 8 9.67 36.66 17.67
CA GLN A 8 10.54 35.70 17.01
C GLN A 8 11.69 35.23 17.92
N ILE A 9 12.34 36.15 18.63
CA ILE A 9 13.41 35.82 19.59
C ILE A 9 12.85 34.98 20.76
N GLN A 10 11.66 35.32 21.24
CA GLN A 10 11.01 34.54 22.28
C GLN A 10 10.70 33.10 21.81
N ALA A 11 10.19 32.94 20.60
CA ALA A 11 9.91 31.62 20.03
C ALA A 11 11.18 30.76 19.92
N LEU A 12 12.29 31.33 19.42
CA LEU A 12 13.57 30.63 19.32
C LEU A 12 14.11 30.20 20.70
N ARG A 13 14.02 31.09 21.70
CA ARG A 13 14.45 30.77 23.07
C ARG A 13 13.60 29.66 23.69
N ASP A 14 12.30 29.72 23.47
CA ASP A 14 11.36 28.74 24.04
C ASP A 14 11.54 27.37 23.35
N GLU A 15 11.91 27.34 22.06
CA GLU A 15 12.29 26.14 21.31
C GLU A 15 13.60 25.51 21.83
N GLU A 16 14.66 26.30 22.01
CA GLU A 16 15.94 25.84 22.58
C GLU A 16 15.76 25.30 24.01
N SER A 17 14.91 25.97 24.81
CA SER A 17 14.58 25.54 26.16
C SER A 17 13.75 24.24 26.16
N ALA A 18 12.85 24.07 25.19
CA ALA A 18 12.09 22.83 25.01
C ALA A 18 13.00 21.66 24.60
N GLN A 19 13.94 21.90 23.68
CA GLN A 19 14.92 20.89 23.28
C GLN A 19 15.79 20.46 24.48
N SER A 20 16.35 21.42 25.22
CA SER A 20 17.15 21.14 26.41
C SER A 20 16.35 20.37 27.48
N LEU A 21 15.06 20.68 27.65
CA LEU A 21 14.19 19.95 28.56
C LEU A 21 13.98 18.50 28.09
N ASN A 22 13.72 18.29 26.81
CA ASN A 22 13.52 16.95 26.26
C ASN A 22 14.77 16.09 26.38
N GLU A 23 15.95 16.63 26.05
CA GLU A 23 17.25 15.94 26.21
C GLU A 23 17.49 15.54 27.67
N LEU A 24 17.21 16.44 28.62
CA LEU A 24 17.30 16.13 30.04
C LEU A 24 16.34 15.00 30.43
N LEU A 25 15.07 15.09 30.07
CA LEU A 25 14.06 14.10 30.45
C LEU A 25 14.30 12.74 29.77
N GLU A 26 14.87 12.73 28.58
CA GLU A 26 15.26 11.51 27.88
C GLU A 26 16.35 10.74 28.63
N SER A 27 17.28 11.43 29.28
CA SER A 27 18.36 10.78 30.03
C SER A 27 17.88 10.02 31.29
N PHE A 28 16.63 10.23 31.74
CA PHE A 28 16.07 9.58 32.93
C PHE A 28 14.80 8.79 32.61
N ARG A 29 14.74 7.53 33.05
CA ARG A 29 13.54 6.69 32.92
C ARG A 29 12.29 7.34 33.51
N LEU A 30 12.41 7.99 34.67
CA LEU A 30 11.36 8.76 35.33
C LEU A 30 11.97 10.02 35.95
N PHE A 31 11.26 11.12 35.88
CA PHE A 31 11.73 12.41 36.37
C PHE A 31 10.69 13.10 37.25
N ASN A 32 11.13 13.76 38.32
CA ASN A 32 10.23 14.46 39.22
C ASN A 32 10.05 15.92 38.76
N LEU A 33 8.96 16.14 38.03
CA LEU A 33 8.63 17.41 37.42
C LEU A 33 8.31 18.48 38.47
N THR A 34 7.62 18.12 39.55
CA THR A 34 7.33 19.05 40.66
C THR A 34 8.61 19.62 41.27
N LYS A 35 9.62 18.78 41.51
CA LYS A 35 10.91 19.22 42.07
C LYS A 35 11.69 20.07 41.07
N LEU A 36 11.66 19.74 39.78
CA LEU A 36 12.29 20.55 38.73
C LEU A 36 11.73 21.97 38.70
N ILE A 37 10.40 22.09 38.63
CA ILE A 37 9.73 23.40 38.58
C ILE A 37 10.01 24.19 39.87
N LYS A 38 9.96 23.55 41.04
CA LYS A 38 10.26 24.22 42.32
C LYS A 38 11.69 24.75 42.39
N LYS A 39 12.67 24.03 41.84
CA LYS A 39 14.10 24.39 41.84
C LYS A 39 14.50 25.34 40.69
N SER A 40 13.67 25.47 39.66
CA SER A 40 13.96 26.37 38.53
C SER A 40 13.90 27.84 38.95
N LYS A 41 14.86 28.64 38.45
CA LYS A 41 14.88 30.10 38.61
C LYS A 41 13.70 30.77 37.89
N ASN A 42 13.29 30.23 36.74
CA ASN A 42 12.19 30.76 35.93
C ASN A 42 11.04 29.76 35.84
N ARG A 43 10.23 29.69 36.91
CA ARG A 43 9.16 28.70 37.08
C ARG A 43 8.06 28.83 36.04
N ASN A 44 7.67 30.06 35.72
CA ASN A 44 6.57 30.34 34.80
C ASN A 44 6.92 29.91 33.37
N ASN A 45 8.12 30.28 32.90
CA ASN A 45 8.59 29.89 31.57
C ASN A 45 8.71 28.36 31.45
N LEU A 46 9.36 27.72 32.42
CA LEU A 46 9.49 26.26 32.41
C LEU A 46 8.12 25.57 32.45
N SER A 47 7.16 26.10 33.20
CA SER A 47 5.80 25.54 33.23
C SER A 47 5.07 25.69 31.89
N GLN A 48 5.30 26.78 31.15
CA GLN A 48 4.75 26.98 29.80
C GLN A 48 5.39 26.01 28.80
N ILE A 49 6.71 25.86 28.84
CA ILE A 49 7.45 24.91 27.99
C ILE A 49 7.00 23.47 28.27
N VAL A 50 6.88 23.09 29.54
CA VAL A 50 6.37 21.76 29.90
C VAL A 50 4.97 21.55 29.31
N LYS A 51 4.07 22.53 29.45
CA LYS A 51 2.71 22.43 28.91
C LYS A 51 2.68 22.26 27.40
N SER A 52 3.61 22.88 26.64
CA SER A 52 3.66 22.72 25.18
C SER A 52 4.15 21.34 24.74
N GLN A 53 4.85 20.61 25.62
CA GLN A 53 5.39 19.27 25.36
C GLN A 53 4.53 18.13 25.94
N LEU A 54 3.46 18.45 26.69
CA LEU A 54 2.59 17.44 27.30
C LEU A 54 1.81 16.66 26.24
N GLY A 55 1.82 15.34 26.35
CA GLY A 55 1.08 14.45 25.44
C GLY A 55 1.76 14.23 24.08
N THR A 56 2.87 14.92 23.81
CA THR A 56 3.69 14.72 22.60
C THR A 56 5.01 14.06 22.95
N ASN A 57 5.88 14.76 23.67
CA ASN A 57 7.20 14.25 24.08
C ASN A 57 7.24 13.90 25.57
N ILE A 58 6.41 14.56 26.41
CA ILE A 58 6.39 14.38 27.86
C ILE A 58 5.05 13.84 28.31
N PHE A 59 5.08 12.76 29.11
CA PHE A 59 3.89 12.19 29.73
C PHE A 59 4.00 12.28 31.24
N THR A 60 2.94 12.76 31.90
CA THR A 60 2.93 13.01 33.35
C THR A 60 1.94 12.12 34.10
N PHE A 61 2.27 11.77 35.34
CA PHE A 61 1.39 11.08 36.28
C PHE A 61 1.69 11.51 37.72
N LYS A 62 0.73 11.30 38.64
CA LYS A 62 0.95 11.54 40.06
C LYS A 62 1.70 10.38 40.69
N ASN A 63 2.70 10.70 41.49
CA ASN A 63 3.40 9.77 42.35
C ASN A 63 3.28 10.22 43.80
N PHE A 64 2.85 9.30 44.64
CA PHE A 64 2.63 9.43 46.06
C PHE A 64 3.82 8.84 46.83
N SER A 65 4.19 9.50 47.93
CA SER A 65 5.22 9.04 48.86
C SER A 65 4.84 9.44 50.27
N ILE A 66 5.37 8.76 51.28
CA ILE A 66 5.16 9.11 52.69
C ILE A 66 6.39 9.85 53.18
N ASP A 67 6.19 11.02 53.76
CA ASP A 67 7.28 11.79 54.36
C ASP A 67 7.72 11.23 55.73
N LYS A 68 8.75 11.81 56.33
CA LYS A 68 9.25 11.39 57.64
C LYS A 68 8.23 11.58 58.77
N ASN A 69 7.20 12.40 58.57
CA ASN A 69 6.14 12.67 59.53
C ASN A 69 4.90 11.78 59.30
N GLY A 70 4.96 10.84 58.35
CA GLY A 70 3.84 9.97 58.02
C GLY A 70 2.74 10.64 57.17
N LEU A 71 3.02 11.81 56.61
CA LEU A 71 2.13 12.54 55.72
C LEU A 71 2.34 12.11 54.27
N GLU A 72 1.25 11.97 53.54
CA GLU A 72 1.28 11.64 52.11
C GLU A 72 1.63 12.89 51.30
N LEU A 73 2.67 12.78 50.47
CA LEU A 73 3.08 13.79 49.50
C LEU A 73 2.74 13.30 48.10
N ALA A 74 2.01 14.12 47.34
CA ALA A 74 1.73 13.90 45.93
C ALA A 74 2.59 14.82 45.06
N GLU A 75 3.39 14.23 44.18
CA GLU A 75 4.27 14.94 43.24
C GLU A 75 3.97 14.51 41.80
N ASP A 76 4.15 15.41 40.86
CA ASP A 76 4.07 15.12 39.43
C ASP A 76 5.40 14.52 38.96
N TYR A 77 5.31 13.30 38.46
CA TYR A 77 6.39 12.62 37.76
C TYR A 77 6.10 12.64 36.26
N CYS A 78 7.16 12.59 35.47
CA CYS A 78 7.06 12.46 34.03
C CYS A 78 8.09 11.50 33.44
N PHE A 79 7.87 11.13 32.19
CA PHE A 79 8.86 10.46 31.36
C PHE A 79 8.80 11.01 29.93
N HIS A 80 9.94 10.94 29.24
CA HIS A 80 10.04 11.23 27.82
C HIS A 80 9.49 10.06 26.99
N LYS A 81 8.94 10.33 25.80
CA LYS A 81 8.39 9.31 24.89
C LYS A 81 9.38 8.18 24.59
N ASN A 82 10.68 8.47 24.47
CA ASN A 82 11.70 7.45 24.18
C ASN A 82 11.94 6.49 25.35
N ASN A 83 11.52 6.86 26.56
CA ASN A 83 11.59 6.02 27.75
C ASN A 83 10.32 5.19 27.96
N TYR A 84 9.34 5.26 27.05
CA TYR A 84 8.04 4.62 27.18
C TYR A 84 8.14 3.13 27.52
N ASP A 85 8.88 2.35 26.72
CA ASP A 85 9.00 0.90 26.93
C ASP A 85 9.64 0.57 28.28
N ALA A 86 10.69 1.31 28.64
CA ALA A 86 11.32 1.17 29.94
C ALA A 86 10.32 1.49 31.06
N VAL A 87 9.53 2.56 30.97
CA VAL A 87 8.53 2.91 32.00
C VAL A 87 7.42 1.86 32.07
N LYS A 88 6.95 1.35 30.93
CA LYS A 88 5.93 0.29 30.83
C LYS A 88 6.35 -0.97 31.57
N MET A 89 7.62 -1.37 31.46
CA MET A 89 8.18 -2.50 32.23
C MET A 89 8.25 -2.26 33.75
N LYS A 90 7.97 -1.04 34.24
CA LYS A 90 7.93 -0.73 35.68
C LYS A 90 6.57 -1.02 36.33
N ILE A 91 5.55 -1.37 35.54
CA ILE A 91 4.24 -1.70 36.07
C ILE A 91 4.37 -2.96 36.94
N ASP A 92 4.31 -2.79 38.25
CA ASP A 92 4.42 -3.87 39.23
C ASP A 92 3.06 -4.56 39.41
N LEU A 93 2.70 -5.42 38.45
CA LEU A 93 1.46 -6.18 38.52
C LEU A 93 1.49 -7.20 39.66
N ASP A 94 2.66 -7.78 39.96
CA ASP A 94 2.80 -8.81 40.99
C ASP A 94 2.69 -8.24 42.41
N GLY A 95 3.21 -7.02 42.64
CA GLY A 95 2.93 -6.24 43.86
C GLY A 95 1.44 -6.03 44.07
N ILE A 96 0.72 -5.59 43.04
CA ILE A 96 -0.73 -5.39 43.13
C ILE A 96 -1.50 -6.70 43.33
N LYS A 97 -1.12 -7.79 42.64
CA LYS A 97 -1.74 -9.10 42.87
C LYS A 97 -1.64 -9.54 44.32
N ARG A 98 -0.48 -9.37 44.95
CA ARG A 98 -0.30 -9.67 46.39
C ARG A 98 -1.22 -8.84 47.28
N ILE A 99 -1.35 -7.54 47.02
CA ILE A 99 -2.26 -6.67 47.79
C ILE A 99 -3.73 -7.10 47.59
N ILE A 100 -4.10 -7.51 46.37
CA ILE A 100 -5.43 -8.04 46.06
C ILE A 100 -5.68 -9.35 46.81
N GLU A 101 -4.76 -10.30 46.76
CA GLU A 101 -4.87 -11.61 47.41
C GLU A 101 -5.06 -11.48 48.94
N VAL A 102 -4.30 -10.60 49.59
CA VAL A 102 -4.44 -10.33 51.03
C VAL A 102 -5.84 -9.80 51.38
N ASN A 103 -6.49 -9.09 50.46
CA ASN A 103 -7.78 -8.44 50.67
C ASN A 103 -8.93 -9.10 49.88
N GLU A 104 -8.70 -10.29 49.32
CA GLU A 104 -9.55 -10.92 48.29
C GLU A 104 -11.01 -11.01 48.72
N ALA A 105 -11.27 -11.58 49.90
CA ALA A 105 -12.64 -11.77 50.40
C ALA A 105 -13.42 -10.44 50.52
N ALA A 106 -12.72 -9.38 50.93
CA ALA A 106 -13.31 -8.06 51.11
C ALA A 106 -13.52 -7.32 49.78
N ILE A 107 -12.65 -7.56 48.80
CA ILE A 107 -12.78 -7.06 47.42
C ILE A 107 -13.92 -7.78 46.71
N ASP A 108 -13.94 -9.11 46.72
CA ASP A 108 -14.95 -9.94 46.04
C ASP A 108 -16.36 -9.63 46.52
N ARG A 109 -16.54 -9.39 47.83
CA ARG A 109 -17.83 -8.96 48.39
C ARG A 109 -18.34 -7.67 47.76
N ARG A 110 -17.46 -6.71 47.46
CA ARG A 110 -17.81 -5.43 46.84
C ARG A 110 -17.93 -5.56 45.32
N LEU A 111 -17.10 -6.37 44.68
CA LEU A 111 -17.16 -6.66 43.24
C LEU A 111 -18.49 -7.31 42.82
N LYS A 112 -19.11 -8.10 43.70
CA LYS A 112 -20.46 -8.67 43.48
C LYS A 112 -21.51 -7.60 43.19
N ASN A 113 -21.40 -6.40 43.75
CA ASN A 113 -22.32 -5.28 43.47
C ASN A 113 -22.22 -4.78 42.02
N PHE A 114 -21.11 -5.09 41.33
CA PHE A 114 -20.86 -4.74 39.94
C PHE A 114 -21.03 -5.94 38.99
N GLY A 115 -21.53 -7.08 39.48
CA GLY A 115 -21.67 -8.32 38.69
C GLY A 115 -20.34 -9.04 38.40
N ILE A 116 -19.25 -8.67 39.08
CA ILE A 116 -17.93 -9.28 38.90
C ILE A 116 -17.76 -10.40 39.94
N LEU A 117 -17.43 -11.60 39.48
CA LEU A 117 -17.47 -12.82 40.30
C LEU A 117 -16.20 -13.09 41.11
N ASN A 118 -15.06 -12.51 40.72
CA ASN A 118 -13.77 -12.68 41.39
C ASN A 118 -12.84 -11.50 41.10
N SER A 119 -11.81 -11.36 41.92
CA SER A 119 -10.77 -10.32 41.83
C SER A 119 -9.52 -10.74 41.06
N SER A 120 -9.51 -11.92 40.43
CA SER A 120 -8.38 -12.35 39.58
C SER A 120 -8.14 -11.36 38.44
N ILE A 121 -6.89 -11.13 38.05
CA ILE A 121 -6.53 -10.20 36.97
C ILE A 121 -5.51 -10.84 36.02
N SER A 122 -5.72 -10.68 34.72
CA SER A 122 -4.83 -11.26 33.69
C SER A 122 -3.57 -10.41 33.49
N ASP A 123 -3.76 -9.11 33.24
CA ASP A 123 -2.70 -8.16 32.97
C ASP A 123 -3.05 -6.77 33.51
N TYR A 124 -2.17 -5.78 33.28
CA TYR A 124 -2.41 -4.40 33.70
C TYR A 124 -3.48 -3.69 32.86
N ARG A 125 -3.97 -4.26 31.75
CA ARG A 125 -5.03 -3.67 30.91
C ARG A 125 -6.42 -4.18 31.29
N ASP A 126 -6.51 -5.19 32.15
CA ASP A 126 -7.79 -5.71 32.66
C ASP A 126 -8.66 -4.58 33.23
N ASN A 127 -9.89 -4.47 32.73
CA ASN A 127 -10.85 -3.45 33.15
C ASN A 127 -11.33 -3.67 34.60
N LYS A 128 -11.23 -4.91 35.12
CA LYS A 128 -11.55 -5.20 36.54
C LYS A 128 -10.68 -4.41 37.50
N LEU A 129 -9.44 -4.08 37.10
CA LEU A 129 -8.53 -3.28 37.90
C LEU A 129 -9.14 -1.91 38.26
N ASP A 130 -9.95 -1.29 37.40
CA ASP A 130 -10.55 0.01 37.73
C ASP A 130 -11.47 -0.09 38.95
N TYR A 131 -12.25 -1.16 39.04
CA TYR A 131 -13.12 -1.45 40.18
C TYR A 131 -12.31 -1.83 41.42
N ILE A 132 -11.34 -2.74 41.26
CA ILE A 132 -10.51 -3.23 42.37
C ILE A 132 -9.70 -2.10 43.00
N LEU A 133 -9.03 -1.27 42.18
CA LEU A 133 -8.22 -0.15 42.66
C LEU A 133 -9.10 0.91 43.35
N ASN A 134 -10.32 1.15 42.87
CA ASN A 134 -11.26 2.06 43.53
C ASN A 134 -11.74 1.52 44.89
N ILE A 135 -11.99 0.21 44.99
CA ILE A 135 -12.32 -0.44 46.26
C ILE A 135 -11.16 -0.32 47.26
N LEU A 136 -9.93 -0.62 46.80
CA LEU A 136 -8.72 -0.56 47.63
C LEU A 136 -8.41 0.86 48.11
N THR A 137 -8.55 1.87 47.24
CA THR A 137 -8.22 3.28 47.57
C THR A 137 -9.37 4.07 48.21
N GLY A 138 -10.60 3.55 48.15
CA GLY A 138 -11.78 4.13 48.79
C GLY A 138 -12.20 3.32 50.02
N ASP A 139 -13.13 2.39 49.81
CA ASP A 139 -13.83 1.68 50.89
C ASP A 139 -12.93 0.88 51.82
N LEU A 140 -11.84 0.30 51.31
CA LEU A 140 -10.89 -0.48 52.10
C LEU A 140 -9.68 0.31 52.58
N ALA A 141 -9.51 1.55 52.13
CA ALA A 141 -8.33 2.35 52.44
C ALA A 141 -8.03 2.48 53.95
N PRO A 142 -9.01 2.63 54.85
CA PRO A 142 -8.74 2.69 56.29
C PRO A 142 -8.24 1.37 56.90
N SER A 143 -8.46 0.24 56.23
CA SER A 143 -8.16 -1.11 56.72
C SER A 143 -6.86 -1.69 56.14
N ILE A 144 -6.25 -1.00 55.17
CA ILE A 144 -5.04 -1.44 54.48
C ILE A 144 -3.86 -0.62 55.01
N GLU A 145 -2.66 -1.21 55.03
CA GLU A 145 -1.45 -0.50 55.42
C GLU A 145 -1.22 0.74 54.55
N LYS A 146 -0.80 1.85 55.16
CA LYS A 146 -0.56 3.12 54.43
C LYS A 146 0.43 2.96 53.28
N LYS A 147 1.43 2.09 53.45
CA LYS A 147 2.44 1.79 52.42
C LYS A 147 1.79 1.14 51.19
N ASP A 148 0.93 0.15 51.40
CA ASP A 148 0.22 -0.55 50.34
C ASP A 148 -0.78 0.38 49.65
N ILE A 149 -1.46 1.26 50.38
CA ILE A 149 -2.32 2.29 49.77
C ILE A 149 -1.54 3.23 48.85
N VAL A 150 -0.33 3.64 49.25
CA VAL A 150 0.54 4.46 48.40
C VAL A 150 0.99 3.69 47.16
N GLU A 151 1.29 2.40 47.29
CA GLU A 151 1.63 1.52 46.17
C GLU A 151 0.46 1.38 45.18
N VAL A 152 -0.75 1.12 45.68
CA VAL A 152 -1.97 1.04 44.88
C VAL A 152 -2.25 2.36 44.14
N LYS A 153 -2.11 3.51 44.83
CA LYS A 153 -2.26 4.84 44.21
C LYS A 153 -1.24 5.07 43.11
N ASN A 154 0.03 4.74 43.36
CA ASN A 154 1.12 4.86 42.39
C ASN A 154 0.89 3.98 41.16
N PHE A 155 0.53 2.72 41.38
CA PHE A 155 0.18 1.79 40.30
C PHE A 155 -0.99 2.33 39.48
N LYS A 156 -2.07 2.77 40.12
CA LYS A 156 -3.25 3.31 39.44
C LYS A 156 -2.89 4.46 38.51
N HIS A 157 -2.17 5.47 39.00
CA HIS A 157 -1.84 6.65 38.21
C HIS A 157 -0.83 6.35 37.10
N LEU A 158 0.14 5.47 37.35
CA LEU A 158 1.08 5.03 36.33
C LEU A 158 0.37 4.20 35.24
N ARG A 159 -0.48 3.24 35.63
CA ARG A 159 -1.30 2.43 34.73
C ARG A 159 -2.18 3.31 33.84
N GLU A 160 -2.92 4.25 34.42
CA GLU A 160 -3.77 5.18 33.66
C GLU A 160 -2.95 6.01 32.67
N CYS A 161 -1.76 6.46 33.06
CA CYS A 161 -0.84 7.15 32.17
C CYS A 161 -0.41 6.25 31.02
N ILE A 162 0.09 5.04 31.29
CA ILE A 162 0.55 4.10 30.27
C ILE A 162 -0.58 3.71 29.31
N ILE A 163 -1.80 3.46 29.79
CA ILE A 163 -2.96 3.18 28.94
C ILE A 163 -3.27 4.37 28.02
N LYS A 164 -3.13 5.61 28.50
CA LYS A 164 -3.28 6.81 27.67
C LYS A 164 -2.16 6.91 26.63
N VAL A 165 -0.91 6.65 27.03
CA VAL A 165 0.25 6.69 26.12
C VAL A 165 0.17 5.60 25.06
N ASP A 166 -0.26 4.39 25.40
CA ASP A 166 -0.53 3.31 24.44
C ASP A 166 -1.49 3.75 23.32
N LYS A 167 -2.47 4.60 23.63
CA LYS A 167 -3.41 5.15 22.63
C LYS A 167 -2.79 6.27 21.80
N LEU A 168 -1.91 7.08 22.40
CA LEU A 168 -1.27 8.21 21.73
C LEU A 168 -0.09 7.80 20.85
N MET A 169 0.66 6.78 21.26
CA MET A 169 1.79 6.20 20.54
C MET A 169 1.36 5.14 19.51
N ASP A 170 0.06 4.94 19.30
CA ASP A 170 -0.44 4.05 18.26
C ASP A 170 -0.01 4.61 16.88
N PRO A 171 0.80 3.88 16.10
CA PRO A 171 1.25 4.33 14.78
C PRO A 171 0.08 4.74 13.86
N VAL A 172 -1.07 4.08 14.01
CA VAL A 172 -2.31 4.41 13.27
C VAL A 172 -2.80 5.82 13.57
N VAL A 173 -2.69 6.27 14.82
CA VAL A 173 -3.12 7.62 15.25
C VAL A 173 -2.04 8.64 14.93
N MET A 174 -0.76 8.33 15.23
CA MET A 174 0.35 9.26 15.01
C MET A 174 0.55 9.61 13.54
N LEU A 175 0.41 8.61 12.66
CA LEU A 175 0.65 8.77 11.22
C LEU A 175 -0.60 9.20 10.45
N ASP A 176 -1.77 9.22 11.08
CA ASP A 176 -3.06 9.51 10.43
C ASP A 176 -3.01 10.79 9.59
N GLY A 177 -2.61 11.90 10.21
CA GLY A 177 -2.54 13.20 9.55
C GLY A 177 -1.52 13.23 8.41
N ALA A 178 -0.37 12.57 8.58
CA ALA A 178 0.68 12.53 7.57
C ALA A 178 0.26 11.70 6.34
N ILE A 179 -0.37 10.54 6.57
CA ILE A 179 -0.88 9.67 5.51
C ILE A 179 -2.02 10.36 4.76
N MET A 180 -2.99 10.94 5.47
CA MET A 180 -4.09 11.68 4.83
C MET A 180 -3.58 12.84 3.99
N LYS A 181 -2.61 13.61 4.49
CA LYS A 181 -1.99 14.69 3.74
C LYS A 181 -1.29 14.18 2.48
N HIS A 182 -0.54 13.07 2.59
CA HIS A 182 0.12 12.46 1.43
C HIS A 182 -0.88 12.01 0.36
N ILE A 183 -2.01 11.40 0.76
CA ILE A 183 -3.08 10.99 -0.16
C ILE A 183 -3.71 12.22 -0.84
N GLN A 184 -3.96 13.30 -0.09
CA GLN A 184 -4.52 14.54 -0.64
C GLN A 184 -3.54 15.21 -1.63
N GLU A 185 -2.26 15.24 -1.33
CA GLU A 185 -1.24 15.84 -2.21
C GLU A 185 -1.06 15.04 -3.52
N ASN A 186 -1.11 13.70 -3.45
CA ASN A 186 -0.87 12.83 -4.60
C ASN A 186 -2.14 12.36 -5.32
N PHE A 187 -3.32 12.63 -4.75
CA PHE A 187 -4.65 12.17 -5.16
C PHE A 187 -4.87 10.64 -5.10
N THR A 188 -3.91 9.86 -5.60
CA THR A 188 -3.89 8.40 -5.59
C THR A 188 -2.55 7.90 -5.07
N THR A 189 -2.56 6.94 -4.16
CA THR A 189 -1.34 6.26 -3.67
C THR A 189 -1.60 4.76 -3.52
N THR A 190 -0.55 3.97 -3.30
CA THR A 190 -0.67 2.52 -3.07
C THR A 190 -0.31 2.12 -1.65
N GLU A 191 -0.76 0.94 -1.23
CA GLU A 191 -0.39 0.33 0.06
C GLU A 191 1.15 0.23 0.22
N LYS A 192 1.86 -0.06 -0.87
CA LYS A 192 3.32 -0.14 -0.89
C LYS A 192 3.99 1.22 -0.70
N ASP A 193 3.44 2.27 -1.30
CA ASP A 193 3.99 3.61 -1.17
C ASP A 193 3.86 4.08 0.28
N ILE A 194 2.69 3.89 0.91
CA ILE A 194 2.49 4.23 2.33
C ILE A 194 3.45 3.47 3.24
N THR A 195 3.53 2.14 3.11
CA THR A 195 4.41 1.33 3.98
C THR A 195 5.89 1.62 3.75
N SER A 196 6.28 2.07 2.55
CA SER A 196 7.65 2.51 2.27
C SER A 196 7.98 3.90 2.85
N LEU A 197 7.01 4.82 2.86
CA LEU A 197 7.17 6.18 3.35
C LEU A 197 7.05 6.27 4.87
N PHE A 198 6.29 5.37 5.48
CA PHE A 198 6.02 5.34 6.91
C PHE A 198 6.42 3.97 7.50
N PRO A 199 7.71 3.77 7.86
CA PRO A 199 8.23 2.47 8.30
C PRO A 199 7.55 1.90 9.55
N ASP A 200 7.03 2.77 10.41
CA ASP A 200 6.30 2.38 11.63
C ASP A 200 4.88 1.87 11.33
N MET A 201 4.41 2.00 10.09
CA MET A 201 3.13 1.48 9.62
C MET A 201 3.30 0.08 9.03
N THR A 202 3.03 -0.94 9.84
CA THR A 202 2.97 -2.34 9.37
C THR A 202 1.71 -2.60 8.55
N ASN A 203 1.70 -3.67 7.73
CA ASN A 203 0.51 -4.06 6.97
C ASN A 203 -0.73 -4.30 7.86
N GLU A 204 -0.55 -4.85 9.06
CA GLU A 204 -1.66 -5.07 10.00
C GLU A 204 -2.27 -3.75 10.48
N ASN A 205 -1.42 -2.81 10.89
CA ASN A 205 -1.85 -1.49 11.35
C ASN A 205 -2.47 -0.67 10.20
N LEU A 206 -1.90 -0.77 8.99
CA LEU A 206 -2.44 -0.13 7.81
C LEU A 206 -3.82 -0.68 7.43
N ASN A 207 -4.02 -2.00 7.46
CA ASN A 207 -5.34 -2.57 7.18
C ASN A 207 -6.41 -2.12 8.19
N ARG A 208 -6.02 -1.95 9.46
CA ARG A 208 -6.92 -1.40 10.50
C ARG A 208 -7.26 0.06 10.20
N TRP A 209 -6.26 0.88 9.89
CA TRP A 209 -6.43 2.28 9.49
C TRP A 209 -7.33 2.41 8.24
N GLU A 210 -7.03 1.64 7.19
CA GLU A 210 -7.79 1.60 5.94
C GLU A 210 -9.26 1.28 6.17
N SER A 211 -9.54 0.29 7.01
CA SER A 211 -10.89 -0.14 7.36
C SER A 211 -11.68 0.98 8.04
N GLU A 212 -11.06 1.68 9.00
CA GLU A 212 -11.68 2.82 9.68
C GLU A 212 -11.95 3.98 8.73
N LYS A 213 -10.95 4.38 7.93
CA LYS A 213 -11.06 5.54 7.03
C LYS A 213 -11.97 5.30 5.84
N SER A 214 -12.02 4.07 5.34
CA SER A 214 -12.99 3.69 4.31
C SER A 214 -14.40 3.66 4.89
N ALA A 215 -14.56 3.15 6.12
CA ALA A 215 -15.84 3.13 6.82
C ALA A 215 -16.35 4.53 7.15
N SER A 216 -15.49 5.52 7.38
CA SER A 216 -15.87 6.93 7.56
C SER A 216 -16.06 7.69 6.23
N GLY A 217 -15.67 7.11 5.10
CA GLY A 217 -15.74 7.76 3.78
C GLY A 217 -14.63 8.78 3.53
N GLN A 218 -13.56 8.76 4.32
CA GLN A 218 -12.41 9.65 4.17
C GLN A 218 -11.44 9.20 3.06
N ILE A 219 -11.45 7.91 2.71
CA ILE A 219 -10.67 7.35 1.59
C ILE A 219 -11.52 6.37 0.78
N ILE A 220 -11.21 6.25 -0.52
CA ILE A 220 -11.72 5.19 -1.39
C ILE A 220 -10.63 4.13 -1.55
N ILE A 221 -10.98 2.87 -1.30
CA ILE A 221 -10.09 1.73 -1.51
C ILE A 221 -10.53 1.00 -2.77
N HIS A 222 -9.63 0.90 -3.75
CA HIS A 222 -9.91 0.23 -5.02
C HIS A 222 -8.78 -0.72 -5.44
N PRO A 223 -9.03 -2.04 -5.48
CA PRO A 223 -8.08 -2.98 -6.07
C PRO A 223 -8.18 -2.95 -7.61
N TYR A 224 -7.05 -2.68 -8.25
CA TYR A 224 -6.86 -2.64 -9.71
C TYR A 224 -5.52 -3.30 -10.08
N ASN A 225 -5.51 -4.24 -11.02
CA ASN A 225 -4.31 -5.01 -11.42
C ASN A 225 -3.53 -5.66 -10.25
N ASN A 226 -4.24 -6.22 -9.26
CA ASN A 226 -3.69 -6.79 -8.02
C ASN A 226 -2.93 -5.79 -7.12
N ILE A 227 -3.10 -4.49 -7.36
CA ILE A 227 -2.58 -3.42 -6.51
C ILE A 227 -3.77 -2.74 -5.82
N LYS A 228 -3.65 -2.50 -4.52
CA LYS A 228 -4.65 -1.77 -3.75
C LYS A 228 -4.32 -0.27 -3.84
N TYR A 229 -5.21 0.48 -4.46
CA TYR A 229 -5.13 1.95 -4.56
C TYR A 229 -5.97 2.61 -3.48
N LEU A 230 -5.42 3.66 -2.90
CA LEU A 230 -6.05 4.55 -1.93
C LEU A 230 -6.23 5.90 -2.61
N ILE A 231 -7.47 6.37 -2.67
CA ILE A 231 -7.87 7.52 -3.49
C ILE A 231 -8.58 8.55 -2.61
N ASP A 232 -8.24 9.82 -2.80
CA ASP A 232 -8.92 10.93 -2.13
C ASP A 232 -10.35 11.12 -2.72
N PRO A 233 -11.43 10.90 -1.94
CA PRO A 233 -12.78 11.09 -2.40
C PRO A 233 -13.11 12.57 -2.71
N VAL A 234 -12.48 13.52 -2.01
CA VAL A 234 -12.78 14.96 -2.16
C VAL A 234 -12.39 15.45 -3.55
N GLN A 235 -11.22 15.02 -4.02
CA GLN A 235 -10.69 15.42 -5.34
C GLN A 235 -11.20 14.53 -6.48
N PHE A 236 -11.84 13.39 -6.17
CA PHE A 236 -12.17 12.35 -7.14
C PHE A 236 -12.93 12.88 -8.35
N LEU A 237 -14.05 13.57 -8.14
CA LEU A 237 -14.93 14.00 -9.23
C LEU A 237 -14.23 15.00 -10.16
N ASN A 238 -13.53 15.98 -9.57
CA ASN A 238 -12.83 17.02 -10.33
C ASN A 238 -11.65 16.45 -11.11
N LYS A 239 -10.84 15.58 -10.49
CA LYS A 239 -9.71 14.93 -11.17
C LYS A 239 -10.20 13.99 -12.27
N TYR A 240 -11.23 13.20 -12.00
CA TYR A 240 -11.82 12.30 -12.98
C TYR A 240 -12.36 13.06 -14.20
N GLU A 241 -13.12 14.14 -13.98
CA GLU A 241 -13.61 15.01 -15.05
C GLU A 241 -12.47 15.63 -15.87
N MET A 242 -11.40 16.08 -15.21
CA MET A 242 -10.21 16.62 -15.88
C MET A 242 -9.55 15.56 -16.77
N PHE A 243 -9.35 14.34 -16.26
CA PHE A 243 -8.79 13.24 -17.04
C PHE A 243 -9.68 12.86 -18.22
N THR A 244 -10.97 12.64 -18.00
CA THR A 244 -11.89 12.21 -19.07
C THR A 244 -12.05 13.28 -20.14
N LYS A 245 -12.23 14.55 -19.78
CA LYS A 245 -12.33 15.64 -20.77
C LYS A 245 -11.05 15.81 -21.57
N SER A 246 -9.89 15.78 -20.91
CA SER A 246 -8.60 15.90 -21.64
C SER A 246 -8.39 14.77 -22.64
N ILE A 247 -8.89 13.55 -22.34
CA ILE A 247 -8.80 12.39 -23.25
C ILE A 247 -9.85 12.48 -24.37
N ILE A 248 -11.08 12.88 -24.06
CA ILE A 248 -12.20 12.93 -25.03
C ILE A 248 -11.99 14.07 -26.03
N TYR A 249 -11.61 15.26 -25.56
CA TYR A 249 -11.52 16.48 -26.36
C TYR A 249 -10.11 16.78 -26.87
N ASN A 250 -9.10 16.00 -26.46
CA ASN A 250 -7.73 16.04 -26.99
C ASN A 250 -6.97 17.37 -26.76
N ASP A 251 -7.40 18.21 -25.81
CA ASP A 251 -6.82 19.55 -25.60
C ASP A 251 -5.34 19.52 -25.18
N ASP A 252 -4.88 18.49 -24.46
CA ASP A 252 -3.50 18.38 -23.93
C ASP A 252 -2.72 17.14 -24.42
N THR A 253 -3.38 16.16 -25.02
CA THR A 253 -2.82 14.81 -25.27
C THR A 253 -1.89 14.77 -26.49
N ASN A 254 -1.96 15.73 -27.40
CA ASN A 254 -1.11 15.79 -28.58
C ASN A 254 0.32 16.26 -28.26
N GLU A 255 0.51 17.05 -27.19
CA GLU A 255 1.81 17.58 -26.77
C GLU A 255 2.54 16.66 -25.76
N MET A 256 1.83 15.67 -25.20
CA MET A 256 2.37 14.74 -24.21
C MET A 256 3.17 13.59 -24.84
N ASN A 257 4.21 13.16 -24.13
CA ASN A 257 4.97 11.97 -24.53
C ASN A 257 4.12 10.68 -24.39
N GLU A 258 4.57 9.60 -25.02
CA GLU A 258 3.85 8.31 -25.06
C GLU A 258 3.53 7.78 -23.65
N SER A 259 4.52 7.81 -22.75
CA SER A 259 4.38 7.37 -21.35
C SER A 259 3.36 8.19 -20.54
N GLN A 260 3.33 9.51 -20.73
CA GLN A 260 2.39 10.40 -20.05
C GLN A 260 0.95 10.16 -20.52
N ARG A 261 0.76 9.90 -21.81
CA ARG A 261 -0.55 9.51 -22.36
C ARG A 261 -1.02 8.17 -21.80
N ASP A 262 -0.14 7.18 -21.78
CA ASP A 262 -0.46 5.85 -21.26
C ASP A 262 -0.81 5.90 -19.76
N ASN A 263 -0.07 6.70 -18.98
CA ASN A 263 -0.37 6.94 -17.56
C ASN A 263 -1.73 7.65 -17.37
N LYS A 264 -2.07 8.63 -18.20
CA LYS A 264 -3.39 9.30 -18.17
C LYS A 264 -4.52 8.32 -18.47
N ILE A 265 -4.37 7.48 -19.49
CA ILE A 265 -5.36 6.46 -19.86
C ILE A 265 -5.50 5.42 -18.76
N PHE A 266 -4.38 4.92 -18.23
CA PHE A 266 -4.37 3.99 -17.10
C PHE A 266 -5.11 4.56 -15.88
N THR A 267 -4.82 5.82 -15.55
CA THR A 267 -5.45 6.50 -14.42
C THR A 267 -6.95 6.67 -14.66
N ALA A 268 -7.36 7.10 -15.85
CA ALA A 268 -8.76 7.21 -16.22
C ALA A 268 -9.48 5.85 -16.11
N ASP A 269 -8.87 4.77 -16.58
CA ASP A 269 -9.42 3.41 -16.52
C ASP A 269 -9.64 2.93 -15.09
N MET A 270 -8.62 3.10 -14.25
CA MET A 270 -8.68 2.77 -12.83
C MET A 270 -9.78 3.57 -12.12
N LEU A 271 -9.86 4.89 -12.39
CA LEU A 271 -10.90 5.75 -11.82
C LEU A 271 -12.31 5.42 -12.33
N THR A 272 -12.47 5.04 -13.60
CA THR A 272 -13.75 4.59 -14.15
C THR A 272 -14.22 3.31 -13.47
N GLU A 273 -13.32 2.34 -13.24
CA GLU A 273 -13.66 1.10 -12.54
C GLU A 273 -13.99 1.36 -11.06
N ALA A 274 -13.20 2.22 -10.40
CA ALA A 274 -13.48 2.67 -9.05
C ALA A 274 -14.85 3.36 -8.94
N GLY A 275 -15.13 4.29 -9.84
CA GLY A 275 -16.39 5.03 -9.92
C GLY A 275 -17.59 4.11 -10.11
N ASN A 276 -17.50 3.13 -11.01
CA ASN A 276 -18.56 2.12 -11.20
C ASN A 276 -18.84 1.34 -9.92
N ARG A 277 -17.81 0.84 -9.23
CA ARG A 277 -17.98 0.10 -7.96
C ARG A 277 -18.59 0.95 -6.84
N ILE A 278 -18.30 2.25 -6.82
CA ILE A 278 -18.90 3.17 -5.83
C ILE A 278 -20.38 3.36 -6.14
N VAL A 279 -20.70 3.62 -7.41
CA VAL A 279 -22.07 3.81 -7.90
C VAL A 279 -22.92 2.54 -7.71
N GLU A 280 -22.36 1.34 -7.86
CA GLU A 280 -23.08 0.08 -7.63
C GLU A 280 -23.49 -0.13 -6.16
N LYS A 281 -22.92 0.63 -5.21
CA LYS A 281 -23.19 0.53 -3.78
C LYS A 281 -23.94 1.77 -3.24
N GLU A 282 -25.12 2.09 -3.79
CA GLU A 282 -25.98 3.18 -3.28
C GLU A 282 -26.70 2.73 -1.98
N PRO A 283 -26.11 3.00 -0.80
CA PRO A 283 -26.12 4.34 -0.19
C PRO A 283 -24.74 4.97 0.05
N ASN A 284 -23.64 4.24 -0.16
CA ASN A 284 -22.28 4.69 0.14
C ASN A 284 -21.79 5.78 -0.82
N ALA A 285 -22.28 5.80 -2.06
CA ALA A 285 -21.94 6.82 -3.05
C ALA A 285 -22.36 8.24 -2.61
N ILE A 286 -23.56 8.39 -2.06
CA ILE A 286 -24.07 9.68 -1.57
C ILE A 286 -23.24 10.15 -0.37
N ARG A 287 -22.85 9.22 0.52
CA ARG A 287 -21.99 9.55 1.65
C ARG A 287 -20.60 10.04 1.23
N LEU A 288 -20.04 9.49 0.17
CA LEU A 288 -18.72 9.87 -0.37
C LEU A 288 -18.74 11.21 -1.10
N PHE A 289 -19.80 11.50 -1.85
CA PHE A 289 -19.85 12.68 -2.73
C PHE A 289 -20.80 13.80 -2.25
N GLY A 290 -21.46 13.60 -1.10
CA GLY A 290 -22.28 14.59 -0.42
C GLY A 290 -23.67 14.84 -1.02
N SER A 291 -23.88 14.59 -2.32
CA SER A 291 -25.15 14.84 -3.00
C SER A 291 -25.48 13.79 -4.06
N SER A 292 -26.78 13.59 -4.30
CA SER A 292 -27.27 12.75 -5.41
C SER A 292 -26.91 13.32 -6.78
N GLU A 293 -26.81 14.64 -6.90
CA GLU A 293 -26.40 15.34 -8.12
C GLU A 293 -24.96 15.00 -8.50
N ASN A 294 -24.03 14.98 -7.54
CA ASN A 294 -22.63 14.59 -7.78
C ASN A 294 -22.52 13.13 -8.22
N VAL A 295 -23.36 12.24 -7.66
CA VAL A 295 -23.43 10.83 -8.08
C VAL A 295 -23.97 10.71 -9.51
N GLN A 296 -24.96 11.52 -9.89
CA GLN A 296 -25.46 11.57 -11.28
C GLN A 296 -24.41 12.11 -12.25
N LYS A 297 -23.69 13.18 -11.87
CA LYS A 297 -22.58 13.72 -12.65
C LYS A 297 -21.48 12.67 -12.85
N LEU A 298 -21.13 11.91 -11.82
CA LEU A 298 -20.19 10.80 -11.94
C LEU A 298 -20.68 9.73 -12.93
N LYS A 299 -21.95 9.31 -12.84
CA LYS A 299 -22.56 8.37 -13.80
C LYS A 299 -22.46 8.88 -15.23
N GLN A 300 -22.73 10.17 -15.45
CA GLN A 300 -22.63 10.79 -16.77
C GLN A 300 -21.18 10.74 -17.30
N LEU A 301 -20.20 11.17 -16.50
CA LEU A 301 -18.78 11.16 -16.90
C LEU A 301 -18.27 9.74 -17.20
N ILE A 302 -18.71 8.74 -16.43
CA ILE A 302 -18.42 7.32 -16.68
C ILE A 302 -18.97 6.89 -18.03
N ASN A 303 -20.25 7.20 -18.32
CA ASN A 303 -20.88 6.81 -19.57
C ASN A 303 -20.22 7.49 -20.78
N GLU A 304 -19.95 8.79 -20.70
CA GLU A 304 -19.24 9.54 -21.76
C GLU A 304 -17.88 8.91 -22.09
N TYR A 305 -17.10 8.56 -21.06
CA TYR A 305 -15.80 7.92 -21.24
C TYR A 305 -15.91 6.50 -21.83
N LEU A 306 -16.86 5.69 -21.37
CA LEU A 306 -17.10 4.35 -21.91
C LEU A 306 -17.59 4.38 -23.36
N ASP A 307 -18.45 5.33 -23.73
CA ASP A 307 -18.94 5.48 -25.10
C ASP A 307 -17.85 5.98 -26.04
N PHE A 308 -16.97 6.86 -25.57
CA PHE A 308 -15.74 7.20 -26.28
C PHE A 308 -14.87 5.95 -26.54
N LYS A 309 -14.63 5.12 -25.53
CA LYS A 309 -13.90 3.85 -25.68
C LYS A 309 -14.54 2.89 -26.68
N LYS A 310 -15.87 2.72 -26.62
CA LYS A 310 -16.62 1.89 -27.58
C LYS A 310 -16.45 2.41 -29.00
N THR A 311 -16.53 3.73 -29.19
CA THR A 311 -16.36 4.38 -30.49
C THR A 311 -14.96 4.16 -31.06
N LEU A 312 -13.91 4.28 -30.22
CA LEU A 312 -12.53 3.95 -30.61
C LEU A 312 -12.37 2.49 -31.05
N ILE A 313 -12.99 1.55 -30.31
CA ILE A 313 -12.96 0.13 -30.65
C ILE A 313 -13.71 -0.13 -31.97
N ALA A 314 -14.87 0.49 -32.17
CA ALA A 314 -15.67 0.37 -33.39
C ALA A 314 -14.92 0.92 -34.62
N LEU A 315 -14.27 2.09 -34.51
CA LEU A 315 -13.44 2.68 -35.55
C LEU A 315 -12.22 1.81 -35.88
N ARG A 316 -11.57 1.23 -34.87
CA ARG A 316 -10.47 0.27 -35.06
C ARG A 316 -10.92 -0.98 -35.82
N ASN A 317 -12.14 -1.44 -35.59
CA ASN A 317 -12.73 -2.59 -36.28
C ASN A 317 -13.19 -2.22 -37.70
N ALA A 318 -13.69 -0.99 -37.92
CA ALA A 318 -14.07 -0.49 -39.24
C ALA A 318 -12.85 -0.24 -40.14
N ASN A 319 -11.76 0.31 -39.61
CA ASN A 319 -10.51 0.53 -40.35
C ASN A 319 -9.75 -0.78 -40.66
N LYS A 320 -10.00 -1.86 -39.91
CA LYS A 320 -9.54 -3.21 -40.28
C LYS A 320 -10.23 -3.76 -41.53
N ASN A 321 -11.41 -3.25 -41.88
CA ASN A 321 -12.18 -3.74 -43.04
C ASN A 321 -11.89 -2.95 -44.34
N ASN A 322 -11.12 -1.84 -44.29
CA ASN A 322 -10.97 -0.91 -45.42
C ASN A 322 -9.53 -0.57 -45.85
N ALA A 323 -8.48 -1.27 -45.38
CA ALA A 323 -7.12 -0.97 -45.87
C ALA A 323 -6.19 -2.20 -45.92
N GLU A 324 -6.07 -2.79 -47.10
CA GLU A 324 -4.81 -3.41 -47.56
C GLU A 324 -3.89 -2.29 -48.08
N ALA A 325 -3.02 -1.77 -47.21
CA ALA A 325 -1.91 -0.88 -47.58
C ALA A 325 -0.69 -1.18 -46.67
N PRO A 326 0.56 -1.01 -47.15
CA PRO A 326 1.73 -1.68 -46.62
C PRO A 326 2.15 -1.17 -45.23
N SER A 327 2.66 -2.09 -44.43
CA SER A 327 2.99 -1.95 -43.01
C SER A 327 4.30 -1.20 -42.78
N GLY A 328 4.25 -0.10 -42.02
CA GLY A 328 5.44 0.59 -41.52
C GLY A 328 5.22 1.67 -40.45
N SER A 329 4.03 1.79 -39.83
CA SER A 329 3.77 2.81 -38.81
C SER A 329 3.25 2.20 -37.50
N SER A 330 3.81 2.69 -36.38
CA SER A 330 3.49 2.27 -35.00
C SER A 330 1.99 2.43 -34.68
N PHE A 331 1.50 1.59 -33.78
CA PHE A 331 0.12 1.49 -33.31
C PHE A 331 -0.49 2.86 -32.92
N LEU A 332 0.30 3.78 -32.37
CA LEU A 332 -0.13 5.12 -31.98
C LEU A 332 -0.04 6.15 -33.11
N ALA A 333 0.90 6.01 -34.06
CA ALA A 333 0.94 6.84 -35.27
C ALA A 333 -0.30 6.62 -36.15
N ARG A 334 -0.92 5.43 -36.07
CA ARG A 334 -2.20 5.13 -36.72
C ARG A 334 -3.40 5.74 -36.01
N ILE A 335 -3.35 5.88 -34.68
CA ILE A 335 -4.36 6.58 -33.90
C ILE A 335 -4.28 8.10 -34.17
N ALA A 336 -3.08 8.67 -34.13
CA ALA A 336 -2.84 10.08 -34.47
C ALA A 336 -3.20 10.42 -35.93
N ASN A 337 -2.85 9.57 -36.91
CA ASN A 337 -3.25 9.80 -38.32
C ASN A 337 -4.75 9.64 -38.56
N SER A 338 -5.44 8.78 -37.79
CA SER A 338 -6.90 8.65 -37.87
C SER A 338 -7.60 9.91 -37.31
N ILE A 339 -6.97 10.59 -36.35
CA ILE A 339 -7.42 11.86 -35.78
C ILE A 339 -7.15 13.03 -36.73
N ILE A 340 -5.99 13.07 -37.40
CA ILE A 340 -5.69 14.10 -38.42
C ILE A 340 -6.65 14.00 -39.62
N MET A 341 -7.02 12.79 -40.04
CA MET A 341 -7.98 12.59 -41.14
C MET A 341 -9.42 13.04 -40.80
N LEU A 342 -9.77 13.20 -39.53
CA LEU A 342 -11.09 13.70 -39.10
C LEU A 342 -11.22 15.24 -39.25
N PHE A 343 -10.12 15.97 -39.50
CA PHE A 343 -10.14 17.45 -39.56
C PHE A 343 -9.59 18.07 -40.85
N THR A 344 -8.98 17.30 -41.77
CA THR A 344 -8.64 17.80 -43.13
C THR A 344 -9.83 17.73 -44.09
N ARG A 345 -10.38 18.89 -44.42
CA ARG A 345 -11.49 19.08 -45.37
C ARG A 345 -10.97 18.98 -46.83
N LYS A 346 -11.38 17.91 -47.52
CA LYS A 346 -11.45 17.63 -48.99
C LYS A 346 -10.52 18.36 -49.97
N GLU A 347 -9.93 17.57 -50.86
CA GLU A 347 -10.20 17.71 -52.30
C GLU A 347 -10.29 16.33 -52.98
N LYS A 348 -11.41 16.11 -53.68
CA LYS A 348 -11.65 14.93 -54.52
C LYS A 348 -10.86 15.12 -55.81
N ASN A 349 -9.97 14.19 -56.15
CA ASN A 349 -9.70 13.87 -57.54
C ASN A 349 -9.73 12.36 -57.73
N TYR A 350 -10.80 11.93 -58.39
CA TYR A 350 -10.93 10.62 -58.99
C TYR A 350 -9.98 10.55 -60.18
N VAL A 351 -9.09 9.55 -60.21
CA VAL A 351 -8.53 9.04 -61.46
C VAL A 351 -8.66 7.52 -61.44
N MET A 352 -9.34 7.00 -62.46
CA MET A 352 -9.61 5.58 -62.70
C MET A 352 -8.40 4.83 -63.26
N ASN A 353 -8.31 3.56 -62.84
CA ASN A 353 -7.89 2.35 -63.58
C ASN A 353 -6.40 2.10 -63.91
N PRO A 354 -5.98 0.83 -64.19
CA PRO A 354 -6.71 -0.45 -64.14
C PRO A 354 -5.99 -1.63 -63.43
N GLU A 355 -6.80 -2.64 -63.10
CA GLU A 355 -6.56 -4.10 -63.09
C GLU A 355 -5.16 -4.70 -62.84
N LYS A 356 -5.10 -5.63 -61.87
CA LYS A 356 -4.60 -7.00 -62.14
C LYS A 356 -5.10 -8.01 -61.09
N LYS A 357 -5.86 -9.00 -61.57
CA LYS A 357 -6.15 -10.25 -60.87
C LYS A 357 -4.86 -11.06 -60.73
N ALA A 358 -4.63 -11.65 -59.55
CA ALA A 358 -4.12 -13.01 -59.40
C ALA A 358 -4.19 -13.41 -57.91
N GLY A 359 -5.01 -14.41 -57.60
CA GLY A 359 -5.05 -15.02 -56.28
C GLY A 359 -3.75 -15.75 -55.98
N ALA A 360 -3.22 -15.57 -54.77
CA ALA A 360 -2.33 -16.52 -54.14
C ALA A 360 -2.25 -16.25 -52.63
N LYS A 361 -2.97 -17.07 -51.85
CA LYS A 361 -2.79 -17.40 -50.43
C LYS A 361 -2.28 -16.27 -49.53
N ALA A 362 -3.18 -15.72 -48.71
CA ALA A 362 -2.84 -14.94 -47.53
C ALA A 362 -1.90 -15.75 -46.60
N LYS A 363 -0.59 -15.61 -46.79
CA LYS A 363 0.41 -15.97 -45.79
C LYS A 363 0.25 -14.95 -44.67
N LYS A 364 -0.10 -15.42 -43.47
CA LYS A 364 -0.03 -14.65 -42.21
C LYS A 364 1.26 -13.83 -42.23
N THR A 365 1.15 -12.51 -42.38
CA THR A 365 2.28 -11.58 -42.31
C THR A 365 2.79 -11.61 -40.88
N LYS A 366 3.84 -12.41 -40.66
CA LYS A 366 4.65 -12.40 -39.44
C LYS A 366 5.13 -10.97 -39.21
N ALA A 367 4.90 -10.43 -38.02
CA ALA A 367 5.44 -9.14 -37.62
C ALA A 367 6.96 -9.18 -37.83
N GLY A 368 7.53 -8.16 -38.51
CA GLY A 368 8.96 -8.11 -38.78
C GLY A 368 9.75 -8.26 -37.47
N ILE A 369 10.57 -9.30 -37.40
CA ILE A 369 11.44 -9.58 -36.24
C ILE A 369 12.60 -8.58 -36.31
N SER A 370 12.90 -7.88 -35.21
CA SER A 370 14.07 -7.00 -35.14
C SER A 370 15.38 -7.78 -35.35
N THR A 371 16.45 -7.12 -35.77
CA THR A 371 17.78 -7.75 -35.91
C THR A 371 18.24 -8.36 -34.58
N GLU A 372 17.99 -7.66 -33.48
CA GLU A 372 18.28 -8.10 -32.11
C GLU A 372 17.54 -9.41 -31.74
N THR A 373 16.21 -9.47 -31.96
CA THR A 373 15.44 -10.70 -31.68
C THR A 373 15.84 -11.85 -32.63
N ARG A 374 16.23 -11.55 -33.87
CA ARG A 374 16.66 -12.57 -34.84
C ARG A 374 17.99 -13.20 -34.45
N ASP A 375 18.94 -12.40 -33.94
CA ASP A 375 20.24 -12.90 -33.49
C ASP A 375 20.13 -13.62 -32.15
N LEU A 376 19.31 -13.12 -31.22
CA LEU A 376 18.98 -13.84 -29.98
C LEU A 376 18.30 -15.18 -30.27
N TYR A 377 17.35 -15.21 -31.20
CA TYR A 377 16.67 -16.46 -31.57
C TYR A 377 17.62 -17.48 -32.19
N LYS A 378 18.60 -17.06 -33.00
CA LYS A 378 19.65 -17.98 -33.50
C LYS A 378 20.41 -18.61 -32.33
N GLU A 379 20.86 -17.79 -31.38
CA GLU A 379 21.57 -18.26 -30.18
C GLU A 379 20.72 -19.21 -29.31
N ILE A 380 19.45 -18.88 -29.12
CA ILE A 380 18.46 -19.70 -28.39
C ILE A 380 18.22 -21.03 -29.10
N SER A 381 18.04 -21.01 -30.43
CA SER A 381 17.77 -22.20 -31.23
C SER A 381 18.93 -23.20 -31.28
N MET A 382 20.15 -22.72 -30.99
CA MET A 382 21.34 -23.58 -30.87
C MET A 382 21.43 -24.29 -29.52
N ARG A 383 20.74 -23.81 -28.47
CA ARG A 383 20.77 -24.45 -27.15
C ARG A 383 19.70 -25.54 -27.03
N ARG A 384 20.14 -26.78 -26.75
CA ARG A 384 19.27 -27.92 -26.41
C ARG A 384 19.05 -27.99 -24.89
N SER A 385 18.20 -27.10 -24.37
CA SER A 385 17.72 -27.16 -22.98
C SER A 385 16.19 -27.15 -22.98
N PRO A 386 15.52 -28.00 -22.18
CA PRO A 386 14.06 -28.00 -22.09
C PRO A 386 13.52 -26.67 -21.54
N LEU A 387 14.30 -26.02 -20.67
CA LEU A 387 13.95 -24.75 -20.04
C LEU A 387 15.09 -23.76 -20.20
N LEU A 388 14.82 -22.58 -20.77
CA LEU A 388 15.82 -21.54 -21.01
C LEU A 388 15.46 -20.25 -20.29
N PRO A 389 16.24 -19.77 -19.32
CA PRO A 389 15.98 -18.48 -18.68
C PRO A 389 16.44 -17.34 -19.60
N ILE A 390 15.66 -16.26 -19.69
CA ILE A 390 16.04 -15.07 -20.48
C ILE A 390 17.32 -14.45 -19.90
N SER A 391 17.54 -14.54 -18.59
CA SER A 391 18.77 -14.06 -17.94
C SER A 391 20.06 -14.72 -18.40
N ASP A 392 20.01 -15.83 -19.16
CA ASP A 392 21.21 -16.40 -19.81
C ASP A 392 21.67 -15.60 -21.03
N PHE A 393 20.81 -14.75 -21.59
CA PHE A 393 21.08 -14.05 -22.84
C PHE A 393 20.96 -12.53 -22.70
N ILE A 394 20.15 -12.03 -21.77
CA ILE A 394 19.99 -10.60 -21.51
C ILE A 394 19.98 -10.37 -19.99
N GLU A 395 20.80 -9.43 -19.53
CA GLU A 395 20.80 -9.02 -18.13
C GLU A 395 19.52 -8.23 -17.81
N ILE A 396 18.74 -8.73 -16.84
CA ILE A 396 17.48 -8.12 -16.40
C ILE A 396 17.81 -6.95 -15.47
N LYS A 397 17.91 -5.75 -16.04
CA LYS A 397 18.09 -4.47 -15.34
C LYS A 397 16.94 -3.52 -15.68
N PRO A 398 16.59 -2.56 -14.80
CA PRO A 398 15.54 -1.57 -15.06
C PRO A 398 15.74 -0.83 -16.40
N ASP A 399 16.99 -0.49 -16.72
CA ASP A 399 17.35 0.22 -17.96
C ASP A 399 17.07 -0.57 -19.25
N ASN A 400 16.92 -1.90 -19.15
CA ASN A 400 16.69 -2.81 -20.28
C ASN A 400 15.24 -3.33 -20.36
N GLU A 401 14.34 -2.89 -19.47
CA GLU A 401 12.98 -3.41 -19.36
C GLU A 401 12.18 -3.26 -20.67
N SER A 402 12.27 -2.10 -21.32
CA SER A 402 11.60 -1.83 -22.61
C SER A 402 12.12 -2.72 -23.75
N LYS A 403 13.41 -3.06 -23.74
CA LYS A 403 14.02 -3.99 -24.72
C LYS A 403 13.56 -5.43 -24.48
N ILE A 404 13.50 -5.85 -23.22
CA ILE A 404 13.02 -7.17 -22.81
C ILE A 404 11.54 -7.31 -23.17
N GLU A 405 10.70 -6.31 -22.91
CA GLU A 405 9.27 -6.34 -23.24
C GLU A 405 9.03 -6.41 -24.76
N LYS A 406 9.77 -5.64 -25.55
CA LYS A 406 9.73 -5.70 -27.01
C LYS A 406 10.12 -7.08 -27.53
N LEU A 407 11.20 -7.66 -26.99
CA LEU A 407 11.67 -9.00 -27.35
C LEU A 407 10.64 -10.08 -27.00
N ILE A 408 10.06 -10.02 -25.81
CA ILE A 408 8.99 -10.93 -25.37
C ILE A 408 7.79 -10.85 -26.31
N THR A 409 7.41 -9.63 -26.70
CA THR A 409 6.29 -9.38 -27.61
C THR A 409 6.58 -9.94 -29.01
N GLU A 410 7.78 -9.73 -29.53
CA GLU A 410 8.22 -10.25 -30.84
C GLU A 410 8.29 -11.79 -30.85
N MET A 411 8.77 -12.42 -29.76
CA MET A 411 8.82 -13.88 -29.65
C MET A 411 7.42 -14.52 -29.56
N ARG A 412 6.52 -13.94 -28.76
CA ARG A 412 5.14 -14.42 -28.63
C ARG A 412 4.34 -14.23 -29.92
N SER A 413 4.43 -13.06 -30.54
CA SER A 413 3.68 -12.74 -31.77
C SER A 413 4.07 -13.59 -32.97
N ASN A 414 5.34 -14.02 -33.03
CA ASN A 414 5.86 -14.89 -34.08
C ASN A 414 5.82 -16.39 -33.73
N ASN A 415 5.27 -16.75 -32.56
CA ASN A 415 5.19 -18.12 -32.05
C ASN A 415 6.56 -18.84 -32.06
N LEU A 416 7.61 -18.12 -31.64
CA LEU A 416 8.99 -18.63 -31.62
C LEU A 416 9.27 -19.43 -30.34
N LYS A 417 8.85 -18.90 -29.20
CA LYS A 417 8.92 -19.55 -27.88
C LYS A 417 7.74 -19.10 -27.02
N ILE A 418 7.30 -19.97 -26.12
CA ILE A 418 6.40 -19.62 -25.02
C ILE A 418 7.24 -18.97 -23.93
N ILE A 419 6.84 -17.78 -23.48
CA ILE A 419 7.54 -17.03 -22.43
C ILE A 419 6.69 -17.00 -21.18
N ILE A 420 7.17 -17.66 -20.13
CA ILE A 420 6.52 -17.78 -18.83
C ILE A 420 7.19 -16.84 -17.83
N PRO A 421 6.50 -15.81 -17.32
CA PRO A 421 7.02 -15.00 -16.23
C PRO A 421 6.93 -15.78 -14.91
N ILE A 422 8.03 -15.85 -14.17
CA ILE A 422 8.09 -16.36 -12.80
C ILE A 422 8.43 -15.20 -11.87
N TYR A 423 7.45 -14.81 -11.07
CA TYR A 423 7.62 -13.85 -9.98
C TYR A 423 8.21 -14.54 -8.75
N ASN A 424 8.93 -13.79 -7.91
CA ASN A 424 9.70 -14.31 -6.78
C ASN A 424 10.75 -15.35 -7.21
N ALA A 425 11.41 -15.12 -8.36
CA ALA A 425 12.39 -16.03 -8.93
C ALA A 425 13.53 -16.36 -7.95
N ARG A 426 13.89 -15.42 -7.07
CA ARG A 426 14.90 -15.61 -6.01
C ARG A 426 14.55 -16.71 -5.02
N GLN A 427 13.26 -16.93 -4.75
CA GLN A 427 12.78 -17.97 -3.85
C GLN A 427 12.37 -19.24 -4.61
N MET A 428 11.78 -19.09 -5.80
CA MET A 428 11.17 -20.19 -6.54
C MET A 428 12.11 -20.92 -7.49
N LEU A 429 13.06 -20.20 -8.11
CA LEU A 429 13.98 -20.72 -9.11
C LEU A 429 15.43 -20.76 -8.61
N TYR A 430 15.85 -19.78 -7.81
CA TYR A 430 17.25 -19.60 -7.41
C TYR A 430 17.45 -19.45 -5.88
N PRO A 431 16.88 -20.33 -5.04
CA PRO A 431 16.90 -20.17 -3.57
C PRO A 431 18.30 -20.21 -2.95
N GLN A 432 19.28 -20.92 -3.55
CA GLN A 432 20.64 -20.93 -3.03
C GLN A 432 21.48 -19.82 -3.66
N ARG A 433 21.33 -19.55 -4.97
CA ARG A 433 22.11 -18.49 -5.63
C ARG A 433 21.71 -17.08 -5.18
N SER A 434 20.44 -16.83 -4.86
CA SER A 434 19.97 -15.52 -4.40
C SER A 434 20.54 -15.10 -3.04
N LYS A 435 21.05 -16.05 -2.24
CA LYS A 435 21.78 -15.75 -0.99
C LYS A 435 23.20 -15.23 -1.24
N LYS A 436 23.79 -15.55 -2.40
CA LYS A 436 25.18 -15.21 -2.75
C LYS A 436 25.29 -14.06 -3.76
N TYR A 437 24.27 -13.87 -4.60
CA TYR A 437 24.28 -12.91 -5.69
C TYR A 437 23.00 -12.08 -5.69
N LEU A 438 23.12 -10.79 -6.02
CA LEU A 438 21.98 -9.91 -6.25
C LEU A 438 21.33 -10.29 -7.59
N LEU A 439 20.15 -10.91 -7.53
CA LEU A 439 19.38 -11.37 -8.69
C LEU A 439 18.06 -10.59 -8.81
N SER A 440 17.58 -10.43 -10.04
CA SER A 440 16.22 -9.93 -10.30
C SER A 440 15.18 -10.86 -9.67
N ASP A 441 14.09 -10.30 -9.16
CA ASP A 441 12.99 -11.07 -8.59
C ASP A 441 11.98 -11.59 -9.62
N VAL A 442 12.15 -11.17 -10.87
CA VAL A 442 11.37 -11.65 -12.02
C VAL A 442 12.34 -12.32 -12.99
N GLU A 443 12.00 -13.54 -13.39
CA GLU A 443 12.68 -14.30 -14.43
C GLU A 443 11.67 -14.72 -15.49
N TYR A 444 12.10 -14.72 -16.75
CA TYR A 444 11.28 -15.18 -17.85
C TYR A 444 11.85 -16.50 -18.38
N LEU A 445 11.02 -17.54 -18.38
CA LEU A 445 11.40 -18.85 -18.89
C LEU A 445 10.88 -19.03 -20.31
N MET A 446 11.76 -19.47 -21.21
CA MET A 446 11.46 -19.76 -22.60
C MET A 446 11.30 -21.26 -22.80
N ILE A 447 10.18 -21.64 -23.41
CA ILE A 447 9.77 -23.03 -23.65
C ILE A 447 9.32 -23.18 -25.10
N ASP A 448 9.49 -24.36 -25.68
CA ASP A 448 9.03 -24.63 -27.05
C ASP A 448 7.49 -24.59 -27.17
N PRO A 449 6.94 -23.94 -28.22
CA PRO A 449 5.49 -23.87 -28.41
C PRO A 449 4.81 -25.23 -28.58
N GLU A 450 5.55 -26.25 -29.03
CA GLU A 450 5.09 -27.62 -29.25
C GLU A 450 4.61 -28.30 -27.95
N ILE A 451 5.01 -27.79 -26.80
CA ILE A 451 4.66 -28.35 -25.49
C ILE A 451 3.21 -28.02 -25.10
N ALA A 452 2.68 -26.86 -25.52
CA ALA A 452 1.33 -26.42 -25.14
C ALA A 452 0.22 -26.93 -26.09
N VAL A 453 0.45 -28.06 -26.77
CA VAL A 453 -0.47 -28.62 -27.78
C VAL A 453 -1.57 -29.46 -27.16
N SER A 454 -1.27 -30.26 -26.13
CA SER A 454 -2.27 -31.07 -25.42
C SER A 454 -1.98 -31.17 -23.91
N PRO A 455 -2.99 -31.48 -23.07
CA PRO A 455 -2.78 -31.69 -21.64
C PRO A 455 -1.78 -32.83 -21.34
N ASP A 456 -1.76 -33.88 -22.16
CA ASP A 456 -0.87 -35.02 -21.96
C ASP A 456 0.59 -34.65 -22.27
N VAL A 457 0.82 -33.84 -23.32
CA VAL A 457 2.16 -33.33 -23.65
C VAL A 457 2.65 -32.37 -22.55
N ILE A 458 1.77 -31.54 -21.99
CA ILE A 458 2.11 -30.65 -20.87
C ILE A 458 2.54 -31.48 -19.65
N ARG A 459 1.77 -32.51 -19.27
CA ARG A 459 2.12 -33.39 -18.13
C ARG A 459 3.46 -34.09 -18.33
N ASN A 460 3.64 -34.73 -19.49
CA ASN A 460 4.90 -35.40 -19.84
C ASN A 460 6.09 -34.43 -19.80
N TYR A 461 5.88 -33.18 -20.23
CA TYR A 461 6.90 -32.15 -20.15
C TYR A 461 7.22 -31.76 -18.70
N ILE A 462 6.21 -31.53 -17.86
CA ILE A 462 6.41 -31.23 -16.43
C ILE A 462 7.16 -32.36 -15.72
N ASP A 463 6.80 -33.61 -16.00
CA ASP A 463 7.51 -34.78 -15.47
C ASP A 463 8.96 -34.82 -15.95
N SER A 464 9.23 -34.45 -17.21
CA SER A 464 10.60 -34.42 -17.76
C SER A 464 11.49 -33.32 -17.19
N ILE A 465 10.90 -32.21 -16.70
CA ILE A 465 11.64 -31.13 -16.03
C ILE A 465 11.63 -31.26 -14.51
N SER A 466 10.91 -32.24 -13.97
CA SER A 466 10.92 -32.57 -12.54
C SER A 466 12.31 -33.09 -12.16
N GLY A 467 12.99 -32.39 -11.25
CA GLY A 467 14.38 -32.68 -10.89
C GLY A 467 15.44 -32.06 -11.82
N TYR A 468 15.03 -31.29 -12.84
CA TYR A 468 15.96 -30.49 -13.64
C TYR A 468 16.58 -29.38 -12.78
N LYS A 469 17.90 -29.18 -12.93
CA LYS A 469 18.63 -28.13 -12.22
C LYS A 469 18.82 -26.90 -13.12
N LEU A 470 18.18 -25.81 -12.76
CA LEU A 470 18.35 -24.53 -13.42
C LEU A 470 19.49 -23.76 -12.75
N LYS A 471 20.61 -23.62 -13.45
CA LYS A 471 21.84 -22.99 -12.94
C LYS A 471 22.23 -23.47 -11.52
N GLU A 472 22.28 -24.79 -11.34
CA GLU A 472 22.63 -25.53 -10.11
C GLU A 472 21.52 -25.67 -9.05
N ASP A 473 20.44 -24.89 -9.12
CA ASP A 473 19.29 -25.00 -8.22
C ASP A 473 18.21 -25.93 -8.80
N SER A 474 17.68 -26.86 -8.00
CA SER A 474 16.55 -27.70 -8.42
C SER A 474 15.25 -26.89 -8.45
N LEU A 475 14.46 -27.05 -9.51
CA LEU A 475 13.14 -26.41 -9.60
C LEU A 475 12.25 -26.83 -8.42
N SER A 476 11.68 -25.85 -7.72
CA SER A 476 10.73 -26.09 -6.65
C SER A 476 9.40 -26.64 -7.19
N GLY A 477 8.67 -27.41 -6.38
CA GLY A 477 7.34 -27.91 -6.76
C GLY A 477 6.35 -26.79 -7.09
N SER A 478 6.47 -25.63 -6.42
CA SER A 478 5.68 -24.44 -6.71
C SER A 478 6.04 -23.81 -8.06
N ALA A 479 7.31 -23.83 -8.48
CA ALA A 479 7.72 -23.38 -9.80
C ALA A 479 7.17 -24.30 -10.90
N LEU A 480 7.25 -25.62 -10.72
CA LEU A 480 6.69 -26.61 -11.64
C LEU A 480 5.18 -26.42 -11.81
N PHE A 481 4.45 -26.25 -10.70
CA PHE A 481 3.01 -25.99 -10.72
C PHE A 481 2.65 -24.69 -11.47
N ASN A 482 3.42 -23.62 -11.29
CA ASN A 482 3.21 -22.36 -12.01
C ASN A 482 3.44 -22.50 -13.52
N ILE A 483 4.48 -23.24 -13.92
CA ILE A 483 4.76 -23.55 -15.33
C ILE A 483 3.60 -24.35 -15.93
N GLU A 484 3.14 -25.40 -15.24
CA GLU A 484 2.01 -26.23 -15.69
C GLU A 484 0.74 -25.40 -15.87
N LYS A 485 0.38 -24.60 -14.86
CA LYS A 485 -0.80 -23.73 -14.88
C LYS A 485 -0.76 -22.75 -16.04
N TYR A 486 0.41 -22.18 -16.33
CA TYR A 486 0.59 -21.24 -17.44
C TYR A 486 0.46 -21.92 -18.81
N LEU A 487 1.10 -23.08 -18.99
CA LEU A 487 0.98 -23.89 -20.22
C LEU A 487 -0.47 -24.33 -20.48
N MET A 488 -1.18 -24.76 -19.43
CA MET A 488 -2.59 -25.13 -19.51
C MET A 488 -3.48 -23.92 -19.87
N SER A 489 -3.16 -22.72 -19.41
CA SER A 489 -3.83 -21.49 -19.81
C SER A 489 -3.65 -21.21 -21.31
N ILE A 490 -2.42 -21.31 -21.82
CA ILE A 490 -2.10 -21.13 -23.24
C ILE A 490 -2.85 -22.16 -24.10
N TYR A 491 -2.84 -23.43 -23.71
CA TYR A 491 -3.60 -24.48 -24.40
C TYR A 491 -5.09 -24.14 -24.49
N ARG A 492 -5.72 -23.71 -23.39
CA ARG A 492 -7.13 -23.31 -23.38
C ARG A 492 -7.39 -22.12 -24.30
N GLN A 493 -6.51 -21.12 -24.31
CA GLN A 493 -6.61 -19.97 -25.19
C GLN A 493 -6.47 -20.36 -26.67
N ASN A 494 -5.52 -21.23 -27.02
CA ASN A 494 -5.33 -21.72 -28.37
C ASN A 494 -6.53 -22.56 -28.84
N ARG A 495 -7.08 -23.44 -27.99
CA ARG A 495 -8.30 -24.20 -28.27
C ARG A 495 -9.51 -23.29 -28.49
N ALA A 496 -9.66 -22.23 -27.70
CA ALA A 496 -10.72 -21.25 -27.87
C ALA A 496 -10.58 -20.45 -29.17
N LYS A 497 -9.34 -20.10 -29.57
CA LYS A 497 -9.07 -19.45 -30.87
C LYS A 497 -9.41 -20.36 -32.04
N MET A 498 -8.99 -21.63 -32.02
CA MET A 498 -9.31 -22.57 -33.09
C MET A 498 -10.82 -22.81 -33.25
N LYS A 499 -11.58 -22.88 -32.13
CA LYS A 499 -13.06 -22.98 -32.18
C LYS A 499 -13.75 -21.73 -32.73
N ARG A 500 -13.11 -20.57 -32.67
CA ARG A 500 -13.60 -19.30 -33.24
C ARG A 500 -13.24 -19.16 -34.71
N GLU A 501 -12.16 -19.77 -35.16
CA GLU A 501 -11.72 -19.81 -36.57
C GLU A 501 -12.40 -20.92 -37.37
N SER A 502 -12.98 -21.94 -36.70
CA SER A 502 -13.74 -23.04 -37.33
C SER A 502 -15.26 -22.79 -37.44
N LYS A 503 -15.72 -21.60 -37.02
CA LYS A 503 -17.08 -21.08 -37.23
C LYS A 503 -16.98 -19.92 -38.20
#